data_AF-A0A075GBX2-F1
#
_entry.id   AF-A0A075GBX2-F1
#
_cell.length_a   1.000
_cell.length_b   1.000
_cell.length_c   1.000
_cell.angle_alpha   90.00
_cell.angle_beta   90.00
_cell.angle_gamma   90.00
#
_symmetry.space_group_name_H-M   'P 1'
#
loop_
_entity.id
_entity.type
_entity.pdbx_description
1 polymer ?
#
loop_
_entity_poly.entity_id
_entity_poly.type
_entity_poly.pdbx_seq_one_letter_code
_entity_poly.pdbx_strand_id
1 'polypeptide(L)'
;MSAAAICRAELRSGWRRFARSVGRRPLATVVMAALALLMVLVGVRIIAFVAMRPEQFPDEGYGTILLLLFVLLLMRSAGMTQRHALRAREVDLHLTQPVATRSVMLGQFGAVALGATALVALGVALSLLVRWGADIPLVIPAPFWTLLALFALLAPLCGFLFSLLGNLQPLSRKLRYLATLAPLLVLLMYLASYAHAAPALVQQVSAAALLLLLGYLWLADSLYLDAVAAQRLATGTTLKWRVMELRWLRRLVGRRVAAVARKEITSAIRERDFLTATLSTLSISAILLFWYYQTGIPGEEVGDLAPHHYYPGLLALALYMAALLQCTLVGAALLGIEGSRLWVLKGLPVDSHTVMRGKGLGLLLLALPGIVLVWLPLPLFAEFPWQVTLFFGEIAIALTLANAGLGLWAGAAFASFDEHDRGNPDVLTQFMLIGASAFMSALLALPPAAVMLMYSLPDGTRYGLGMVAGALFALCGYGIYRLGVRSAADAYRTIWIDSYGA
;
A
#
# COMPACT_ATOMS: atom_id res chain seq x y z
N MET A 1 -5.65 33.64 -13.67
CA MET A 1 -6.09 32.87 -12.48
C MET A 1 -5.00 32.95 -11.42
N SER A 2 -5.36 33.09 -10.14
CA SER A 2 -4.39 33.10 -9.03
C SER A 2 -4.16 31.68 -8.45
N ALA A 3 -3.02 31.45 -7.81
CA ALA A 3 -2.70 30.18 -7.14
C ALA A 3 -3.80 29.77 -6.12
N ALA A 4 -4.38 30.75 -5.43
CA ALA A 4 -5.47 30.53 -4.48
C ALA A 4 -6.76 29.98 -5.15
N ALA A 5 -7.06 30.42 -6.38
CA ALA A 5 -8.22 29.93 -7.12
C ALA A 5 -8.06 28.46 -7.53
N ILE A 6 -6.85 28.07 -7.96
CA ILE A 6 -6.50 26.68 -8.30
C ILE A 6 -6.60 25.80 -7.05
N CYS A 7 -5.99 26.23 -5.94
CA CYS A 7 -6.06 25.53 -4.66
C CYS A 7 -7.52 25.31 -4.21
N ARG A 8 -8.37 26.34 -4.30
CA ARG A 8 -9.79 26.24 -3.92
C ARG A 8 -10.57 25.28 -4.83
N ALA A 9 -10.26 25.25 -6.12
CA ALA A 9 -10.90 24.35 -7.07
C ALA A 9 -10.57 22.88 -6.74
N GLU A 10 -9.29 22.59 -6.48
CA GLU A 10 -8.81 21.26 -6.09
C GLU A 10 -9.41 20.79 -4.75
N LEU A 11 -9.44 21.66 -3.74
CA LEU A 11 -10.05 21.32 -2.44
C LEU A 11 -11.55 21.04 -2.58
N ARG A 12 -12.27 21.82 -3.40
CA ARG A 12 -13.70 21.59 -3.67
C ARG A 12 -13.94 20.31 -4.46
N SER A 13 -13.08 20.00 -5.44
CA SER A 13 -13.19 18.76 -6.21
C SER A 13 -12.95 17.54 -5.31
N GLY A 14 -11.92 17.60 -4.44
CA GLY A 14 -11.62 16.61 -3.41
C GLY A 14 -12.79 16.42 -2.44
N TRP A 15 -13.34 17.52 -1.90
CA TRP A 15 -14.47 17.46 -0.98
C TRP A 15 -15.73 16.85 -1.62
N ARG A 16 -16.05 17.23 -2.86
CA ARG A 16 -17.19 16.65 -3.59
C ARG A 16 -17.01 15.15 -3.81
N ARG A 17 -15.79 14.69 -4.13
CA ARG A 17 -15.48 13.26 -4.26
C ARG A 17 -15.66 12.53 -2.93
N PHE A 18 -15.10 13.08 -1.85
CA PHE A 18 -15.27 12.54 -0.50
C PHE A 18 -16.74 12.45 -0.08
N ALA A 19 -17.51 13.54 -0.23
CA ALA A 19 -18.92 13.57 0.13
C ALA A 19 -19.76 12.56 -0.68
N ARG A 20 -19.47 12.39 -1.98
CA ARG A 20 -20.13 11.37 -2.81
C ARG A 20 -19.75 9.95 -2.38
N SER A 21 -18.48 9.70 -2.02
CA SER A 21 -18.03 8.42 -1.50
C SER A 21 -18.76 8.07 -0.20
N VAL A 22 -18.82 9.01 0.74
CA VAL A 22 -19.52 8.85 2.02
C VAL A 22 -21.01 8.61 1.82
N GLY A 23 -21.67 9.42 0.98
CA GLY A 23 -23.10 9.30 0.72
C GLY A 23 -23.51 8.01 0.00
N ARG A 24 -22.62 7.39 -0.77
CA ARG A 24 -22.92 6.14 -1.49
C ARG A 24 -22.96 4.91 -0.57
N ARG A 25 -22.30 4.95 0.60
CA ARG A 25 -22.11 3.75 1.45
C ARG A 25 -22.14 4.10 2.96
N PRO A 26 -23.32 4.47 3.50
CA PRO A 26 -23.43 5.00 4.86
C PRO A 26 -23.02 3.97 5.94
N LEU A 27 -23.44 2.71 5.81
CA LEU A 27 -23.07 1.65 6.76
C LEU A 27 -21.56 1.43 6.83
N ALA A 28 -20.92 1.38 5.67
CA ALA A 28 -19.48 1.20 5.55
C ALA A 28 -18.71 2.36 6.20
N THR A 29 -19.18 3.60 6.01
CA THR A 29 -18.57 4.77 6.66
C THR A 29 -18.73 4.77 8.17
N VAL A 30 -19.86 4.29 8.71
CA VAL A 30 -20.05 4.15 10.15
C VAL A 30 -19.08 3.13 10.73
N VAL A 31 -18.93 1.97 10.08
CA VAL A 31 -17.97 0.93 10.50
C VAL A 31 -16.54 1.45 10.45
N MET A 32 -16.16 2.19 9.39
CA MET A 32 -14.84 2.80 9.29
C MET A 32 -14.60 3.89 10.34
N ALA A 33 -15.60 4.71 10.65
CA ALA A 33 -15.50 5.70 11.70
C ALA A 33 -15.32 5.03 13.08
N ALA A 34 -16.06 3.94 13.34
CA ALA A 34 -15.92 3.16 14.57
C ALA A 34 -14.54 2.48 14.67
N LEU A 35 -14.05 1.87 13.58
CA LEU A 35 -12.70 1.29 13.51
C LEU A 35 -11.60 2.35 13.66
N ALA A 36 -11.73 3.50 13.00
CA ALA A 36 -10.79 4.60 13.15
C ALA A 36 -10.75 5.11 14.59
N LEU A 37 -11.91 5.25 15.23
CA LEU A 37 -12.02 5.62 16.64
C LEU A 37 -11.38 4.57 17.55
N LEU A 38 -11.61 3.27 17.30
CA LEU A 38 -10.99 2.17 18.03
C LEU A 38 -9.46 2.18 17.86
N MET A 39 -8.96 2.39 16.64
CA MET A 39 -7.51 2.48 16.38
C MET A 39 -6.88 3.68 17.07
N VAL A 40 -7.56 4.84 17.10
CA VAL A 40 -7.12 6.01 17.86
C VAL A 40 -7.13 5.70 19.36
N LEU A 41 -8.15 5.01 19.89
CA LEU A 41 -8.21 4.58 21.28
C LEU A 41 -7.06 3.66 21.66
N VAL A 42 -6.82 2.61 20.86
CA VAL A 42 -5.70 1.69 21.07
C VAL A 42 -4.38 2.44 20.98
N GLY A 43 -4.19 3.29 19.97
CA GLY A 43 -2.98 4.09 19.80
C GLY A 43 -2.70 5.02 20.97
N VAL A 44 -3.70 5.79 21.44
CA VAL A 44 -3.55 6.69 22.61
C VAL A 44 -3.25 5.89 23.87
N ARG A 45 -3.85 4.70 24.06
CA ARG A 45 -3.52 3.82 25.18
C ARG A 45 -2.10 3.27 25.13
N ILE A 46 -1.62 2.86 23.97
CA ILE A 46 -0.22 2.41 23.80
C ILE A 46 0.73 3.55 24.12
N ILE A 47 0.48 4.75 23.60
CA ILE A 47 1.31 5.94 23.88
C ILE A 47 1.32 6.25 25.37
N ALA A 48 0.15 6.20 26.03
CA ALA A 48 0.06 6.41 27.47
C ALA A 48 0.78 5.32 28.28
N PHE A 49 0.69 4.06 27.84
CA PHE A 49 1.39 2.93 28.46
C PHE A 49 2.92 3.10 28.39
N VAL A 50 3.45 3.48 27.23
CA VAL A 50 4.89 3.77 27.05
C VAL A 50 5.31 4.97 27.91
N ALA A 51 4.52 6.05 27.89
CA ALA A 51 4.81 7.26 28.67
C ALA A 51 4.81 7.02 30.20
N MET A 52 4.02 6.06 30.69
CA MET A 52 3.97 5.70 32.11
C MET A 52 5.12 4.78 32.56
N ARG A 53 5.93 4.23 31.64
CA ARG A 53 7.02 3.27 31.95
C ARG A 53 8.35 3.68 31.31
N PRO A 54 8.92 4.85 31.67
CA PRO A 54 10.12 5.38 31.05
C PRO A 54 11.36 4.48 31.24
N GLU A 55 11.40 3.67 32.30
CA GLU A 55 12.51 2.75 32.58
C GLU A 55 12.62 1.60 31.57
N GLN A 56 11.50 1.19 30.96
CA GLN A 56 11.45 0.10 29.97
C GLN A 56 11.70 0.58 28.54
N PHE A 57 11.53 1.87 28.27
CA PHE A 57 11.64 2.47 26.94
C PHE A 57 12.43 3.80 26.99
N PRO A 58 13.73 3.76 27.35
CA PRO A 58 14.52 4.97 27.62
C PRO A 58 14.75 5.86 26.38
N ASP A 59 14.68 5.30 25.17
CA ASP A 59 14.89 6.01 23.90
C ASP A 59 13.59 6.40 23.18
N GLU A 60 12.41 6.00 23.68
CA GLU A 60 11.12 6.20 22.99
C GLU A 60 10.36 7.43 23.50
N GLY A 61 10.83 8.61 23.09
CA GLY A 61 10.11 9.87 23.33
C GLY A 61 9.04 10.20 22.28
N TYR A 62 8.42 11.38 22.40
CA TYR A 62 7.51 11.93 21.38
C TYR A 62 8.18 12.15 20.00
N GLY A 63 9.50 12.06 19.91
CA GLY A 63 10.25 12.13 18.66
C GLY A 63 9.92 10.99 17.68
N THR A 64 9.67 9.78 18.18
CA THR A 64 9.26 8.64 17.35
C THR A 64 7.90 8.88 16.68
N ILE A 65 6.98 9.54 17.41
CA ILE A 65 5.67 9.94 16.87
C ILE A 65 5.86 10.98 15.76
N LEU A 66 6.72 11.98 15.97
CA LEU A 66 7.03 12.99 14.95
C LEU A 66 7.69 12.37 13.71
N LEU A 67 8.60 11.41 13.89
CA LEU A 67 9.25 10.69 12.79
C LEU A 67 8.24 9.89 11.97
N LEU A 68 7.42 9.08 12.63
CA LEU A 68 6.37 8.28 11.96
C LEU A 68 5.40 9.18 11.20
N LEU A 69 4.94 10.26 11.84
CA LEU A 69 4.06 11.24 11.21
C LEU A 69 4.73 11.89 9.99
N PHE A 70 5.98 12.32 10.11
CA PHE A 70 6.73 12.93 9.03
C PHE A 70 6.86 11.99 7.83
N VAL A 71 7.27 10.74 8.05
CA VAL A 71 7.40 9.73 6.99
C VAL A 71 6.05 9.44 6.33
N LEU A 72 4.99 9.25 7.11
CA LEU A 72 3.64 8.99 6.58
C LEU A 72 3.11 10.15 5.74
N LEU A 73 3.24 11.38 6.23
CA LEU A 73 2.82 12.58 5.52
C LEU A 73 3.67 12.83 4.27
N LEU A 74 4.97 12.55 4.33
CA LEU A 74 5.88 12.67 3.19
C LEU A 74 5.52 11.68 2.08
N MET A 75 5.28 10.41 2.43
CA MET A 75 4.83 9.40 1.45
C MET A 75 3.47 9.76 0.86
N ARG A 76 2.52 10.18 1.69
CA ARG A 76 1.17 10.58 1.25
C ARG A 76 1.23 11.76 0.29
N SER A 77 1.96 12.82 0.65
CA SER A 77 2.08 14.02 -0.17
C SER A 77 2.83 13.76 -1.47
N ALA A 78 3.90 12.95 -1.46
CA ALA A 78 4.56 12.50 -2.68
C ALA A 78 3.59 11.73 -3.60
N GLY A 79 2.75 10.85 -3.04
CA GLY A 79 1.72 10.14 -3.79
C GLY A 79 0.65 11.06 -4.39
N MET A 80 0.12 12.00 -3.59
CA MET A 80 -0.90 12.96 -4.01
C MET A 80 -0.40 13.88 -5.12
N THR A 81 0.85 14.33 -5.03
CA THR A 81 1.47 15.21 -6.02
C THR A 81 1.74 14.48 -7.33
N GLN A 82 2.18 13.22 -7.29
CA GLN A 82 2.24 12.41 -8.51
C GLN A 82 0.87 12.37 -9.20
N ARG A 83 -0.19 12.06 -8.46
CA ARG A 83 -1.54 11.83 -9.03
C ARG A 83 -2.20 13.12 -9.53
N HIS A 84 -2.22 14.17 -8.71
CA HIS A 84 -2.97 15.39 -8.98
C HIS A 84 -2.14 16.51 -9.58
N ALA A 85 -0.85 16.59 -9.25
CA ALA A 85 0.00 17.71 -9.67
C ALA A 85 0.85 17.42 -10.92
N LEU A 86 1.09 16.14 -11.25
CA LEU A 86 1.95 15.75 -12.38
C LEU A 86 1.23 14.91 -13.45
N ARG A 87 0.33 14.01 -13.05
CA ARG A 87 -0.39 13.12 -14.00
C ARG A 87 -1.74 13.63 -14.47
N ALA A 88 -2.38 14.51 -13.71
CA ALA A 88 -3.76 14.89 -13.99
C ALA A 88 -3.86 15.64 -15.33
N ARG A 89 -4.84 15.25 -16.15
CA ARG A 89 -5.16 15.94 -17.41
C ARG A 89 -5.64 17.38 -17.18
N GLU A 90 -6.15 17.65 -15.98
CA GLU A 90 -6.54 18.99 -15.52
C GLU A 90 -5.34 19.94 -15.44
N VAL A 91 -4.12 19.42 -15.21
CA VAL A 91 -2.90 20.23 -15.26
C VAL A 91 -2.66 20.77 -16.68
N ASP A 92 -2.91 19.97 -17.72
CA ASP A 92 -2.76 20.43 -19.11
C ASP A 92 -3.77 21.55 -19.42
N LEU A 93 -4.99 21.46 -18.90
CA LEU A 93 -6.00 22.53 -19.03
C LEU A 93 -5.56 23.82 -18.32
N HIS A 94 -4.89 23.73 -17.18
CA HIS A 94 -4.34 24.89 -16.49
C HIS A 94 -3.09 25.47 -17.18
N LEU A 95 -2.25 24.62 -17.77
CA LEU A 95 -1.03 25.03 -18.48
C LEU A 95 -1.31 25.62 -19.87
N THR A 96 -2.46 25.28 -20.48
CA THR A 96 -2.92 25.88 -21.75
C THR A 96 -3.60 27.24 -21.58
N GLN A 97 -3.98 27.59 -20.35
CA GLN A 97 -4.51 28.92 -20.02
C GLN A 97 -3.36 29.93 -19.87
N PRO A 98 -3.60 31.24 -20.10
CA PRO A 98 -2.59 32.30 -19.93
C PRO A 98 -2.35 32.57 -18.43
N VAL A 99 -1.76 31.59 -17.75
CA VAL A 99 -1.53 31.57 -16.31
C VAL A 99 -0.07 31.19 -16.08
N ALA A 100 0.63 31.94 -15.23
CA ALA A 100 2.02 31.65 -14.92
C ALA A 100 2.15 30.24 -14.30
N THR A 101 3.08 29.44 -14.82
CA THR A 101 3.38 28.07 -14.34
C THR A 101 3.64 28.01 -12.84
N ARG A 102 4.35 29.00 -12.30
CA ARG A 102 4.54 29.14 -10.85
C ARG A 102 3.21 29.17 -10.08
N SER A 103 2.20 29.87 -10.58
CA SER A 103 0.90 29.96 -9.90
C SER A 103 0.11 28.65 -9.93
N VAL A 104 0.28 27.85 -10.99
CA VAL A 104 -0.27 26.48 -11.07
C VAL A 104 0.41 25.57 -10.05
N MET A 105 1.74 25.56 -10.04
CA MET A 105 2.55 24.77 -9.11
C MET A 105 2.24 25.11 -7.65
N LEU A 106 2.22 26.40 -7.28
CA LEU A 106 1.90 26.84 -5.92
C LEU A 106 0.44 26.54 -5.54
N GLY A 107 -0.50 26.62 -6.48
CA GLY A 107 -1.90 26.27 -6.24
C GLY A 107 -2.08 24.77 -5.92
N GLN A 108 -1.38 23.90 -6.66
CA GLN A 108 -1.41 22.46 -6.42
C GLN A 108 -0.66 22.07 -5.13
N PHE A 109 0.50 22.68 -4.87
CA PHE A 109 1.19 22.52 -3.59
C PHE A 109 0.30 22.94 -2.42
N GLY A 110 -0.38 24.09 -2.53
CA GLY A 110 -1.29 24.59 -1.51
C GLY A 110 -2.42 23.61 -1.19
N ALA A 111 -3.00 22.94 -2.20
CA ALA A 111 -4.03 21.93 -1.99
C ALA A 111 -3.49 20.70 -1.22
N VAL A 112 -2.28 20.25 -1.56
CA VAL A 112 -1.63 19.10 -0.88
C VAL A 112 -1.24 19.46 0.56
N ALA A 113 -0.66 20.64 0.77
CA ALA A 113 -0.24 21.11 2.09
C ALA A 113 -1.44 21.33 3.02
N LEU A 114 -2.50 22.01 2.56
CA LEU A 114 -3.72 22.20 3.34
C LEU A 114 -4.44 20.88 3.62
N GLY A 115 -4.45 19.94 2.68
CA GLY A 115 -5.00 18.60 2.90
C GLY A 115 -4.23 17.81 3.96
N ALA A 116 -2.90 17.91 3.97
CA ALA A 116 -2.05 17.26 4.97
C ALA A 116 -2.22 17.89 6.37
N THR A 117 -2.23 19.22 6.48
CA THR A 117 -2.41 19.89 7.77
C THR A 117 -3.81 19.71 8.34
N ALA A 118 -4.85 19.70 7.50
CA ALA A 118 -6.22 19.39 7.93
C ALA A 118 -6.34 17.95 8.47
N LEU A 119 -5.63 16.99 7.86
CA LEU A 119 -5.59 15.61 8.35
C LEU A 119 -4.93 15.51 9.72
N VAL A 120 -3.80 16.21 9.92
CA VAL A 120 -3.12 16.27 11.22
C VAL A 120 -4.03 16.91 12.28
N ALA A 121 -4.68 18.02 11.94
CA ALA A 121 -5.62 18.69 12.84
C ALA A 121 -6.81 17.78 13.23
N LEU A 122 -7.36 17.03 12.27
CA LEU A 122 -8.40 16.03 12.52
C LEU A 122 -7.90 14.91 13.44
N GLY A 123 -6.70 14.37 13.18
CA GLY A 123 -6.09 13.32 14.01
C GLY A 123 -5.85 13.78 15.45
N VAL A 124 -5.34 15.01 15.62
CA VAL A 124 -5.18 15.65 16.93
C VAL A 124 -6.52 15.80 17.63
N ALA A 125 -7.53 16.36 16.97
CA ALA A 125 -8.86 16.55 17.56
C ALA A 125 -9.47 15.22 18.03
N LEU A 126 -9.38 14.16 17.21
CA LEU A 126 -9.84 12.82 17.58
C LEU A 126 -9.06 12.26 18.78
N SER A 127 -7.73 12.41 18.80
CA SER A 127 -6.91 11.95 19.92
C SER A 127 -7.23 12.66 21.24
N LEU A 128 -7.53 13.96 21.20
CA LEU A 128 -7.93 14.74 22.37
C LEU A 128 -9.32 14.36 22.87
N LEU A 129 -10.28 14.12 21.96
CA LEU A 129 -11.62 13.63 22.30
C LEU A 129 -11.56 12.25 22.97
N VAL A 130 -10.76 11.34 22.42
CA VAL A 130 -10.57 10.00 22.97
C VAL A 130 -9.89 10.04 24.33
N ARG A 131 -8.85 10.88 24.49
CA ARG A 131 -8.21 11.10 25.78
C ARG A 131 -9.20 11.60 26.84
N TRP A 132 -10.02 12.58 26.49
CA TRP A 132 -11.02 13.15 27.39
C TRP A 132 -12.12 12.13 27.75
N GLY A 133 -12.61 11.38 26.76
CA GLY A 133 -13.66 10.37 26.97
C GLY A 133 -13.21 9.11 27.73
N ALA A 134 -11.92 8.77 27.69
CA ALA A 134 -11.37 7.59 28.36
C ALA A 134 -10.52 7.92 29.61
N ASP A 135 -10.52 9.18 30.05
CA ASP A 135 -9.78 9.72 31.19
C ASP A 135 -8.32 9.25 31.27
N ILE A 136 -7.61 9.35 30.14
CA ILE A 136 -6.23 8.86 30.02
C ILE A 136 -5.26 9.93 30.57
N PRO A 137 -4.42 9.63 31.58
CA PRO A 137 -3.50 10.58 32.21
C PRO A 137 -2.24 10.80 31.35
N LEU A 138 -2.39 11.42 30.18
CA LEU A 138 -1.29 11.72 29.25
C LEU A 138 -0.97 13.22 29.26
N VAL A 139 0.19 13.64 29.79
CA VAL A 139 0.63 15.05 29.73
C VAL A 139 1.38 15.29 28.41
N ILE A 140 0.86 16.15 27.54
CA ILE A 140 1.50 16.51 26.26
C ILE A 140 2.43 17.71 26.50
N PRO A 141 3.75 17.59 26.22
CA PRO A 141 4.68 18.71 26.40
C PRO A 141 4.35 19.90 25.48
N ALA A 142 4.48 21.13 25.99
CA ALA A 142 4.34 22.35 25.20
C ALA A 142 5.19 22.39 23.90
N PRO A 143 6.50 22.00 23.90
CA PRO A 143 7.32 22.04 22.68
C PRO A 143 6.89 21.04 21.60
N PHE A 144 6.06 20.05 21.92
CA PHE A 144 5.54 19.10 20.94
C PHE A 144 4.62 19.79 19.92
N TRP A 145 3.81 20.76 20.33
CA TRP A 145 2.84 21.43 19.46
C TRP A 145 3.50 22.22 18.33
N THR A 146 4.57 22.95 18.65
CA THR A 146 5.33 23.74 17.67
C THR A 146 6.07 22.83 16.70
N LEU A 147 6.68 21.75 17.19
CA LEU A 147 7.32 20.74 16.36
C LEU A 147 6.32 20.02 15.46
N LEU A 148 5.16 19.65 15.98
CA LEU A 148 4.08 19.02 15.21
C LEU A 148 3.64 19.91 14.04
N ALA A 149 3.46 21.21 14.29
CA ALA A 149 3.10 22.16 13.24
C ALA A 149 4.21 22.31 12.17
N LEU A 150 5.47 22.39 12.58
CA LEU A 150 6.61 22.46 11.66
C LEU A 150 6.72 21.21 10.79
N PHE A 151 6.69 20.02 11.40
CA PHE A 151 6.79 18.74 10.68
C PHE A 151 5.57 18.48 9.77
N ALA A 152 4.37 18.96 10.16
CA ALA A 152 3.17 18.90 9.33
C ALA A 152 3.26 19.76 8.05
N LEU A 153 4.11 20.80 8.03
CA LEU A 153 4.37 21.64 6.86
C LEU A 153 5.59 21.18 6.06
N LEU A 154 6.66 20.74 6.74
CA LEU A 154 7.87 20.20 6.12
C LEU A 154 7.59 18.93 5.33
N ALA A 155 6.79 18.01 5.88
CA ALA A 155 6.46 16.74 5.22
C ALA A 155 5.83 16.91 3.83
N PRO A 156 4.73 17.69 3.64
CA PRO A 156 4.13 17.89 2.33
C PRO A 156 5.03 18.64 1.36
N LEU A 157 5.90 19.52 1.85
CA LEU A 157 6.83 20.29 1.03
C LEU A 157 7.96 19.40 0.50
N CYS A 158 8.57 18.59 1.37
CA CYS A 158 9.53 17.57 0.97
C CYS A 158 8.89 16.58 -0.02
N GLY A 159 7.71 16.03 0.30
CA GLY A 159 7.03 15.09 -0.58
C GLY A 159 6.69 15.67 -1.95
N PHE A 160 6.29 16.95 -2.03
CA PHE A 160 6.07 17.64 -3.30
C PHE A 160 7.35 17.73 -4.13
N LEU A 161 8.45 18.22 -3.54
CA LEU A 161 9.73 18.36 -4.23
C LEU A 161 10.29 17.00 -4.68
N PHE A 162 10.26 15.98 -3.82
CA PHE A 162 10.68 14.63 -4.19
C PHE A 162 9.88 14.06 -5.36
N SER A 163 8.58 14.36 -5.42
CA SER A 163 7.71 13.93 -6.50
C SER A 163 8.06 14.60 -7.84
N LEU A 164 8.33 15.91 -7.84
CA LEU A 164 8.80 16.61 -9.05
C LEU A 164 10.10 15.97 -9.57
N LEU A 165 11.06 15.78 -8.67
CA LEU A 165 12.39 15.24 -9.01
C LEU A 165 12.33 13.78 -9.45
N GLY A 166 11.43 12.99 -8.85
CA GLY A 166 11.23 11.59 -9.19
C GLY A 166 10.83 11.36 -10.65
N ASN A 167 10.28 12.37 -11.31
CA ASN A 167 9.83 12.34 -12.70
C ASN A 167 10.76 13.04 -13.70
N LEU A 168 11.82 13.71 -13.24
CA LEU A 168 12.80 14.30 -14.14
C LEU A 168 13.51 13.24 -14.98
N GLN A 169 13.70 13.56 -16.26
CA GLN A 169 14.54 12.83 -17.19
C GLN A 169 15.62 13.78 -17.73
N PRO A 170 16.85 13.31 -18.00
CA PRO A 170 17.39 11.95 -17.84
C PRO A 170 17.73 11.58 -16.38
N LEU A 171 18.02 10.29 -16.14
CA LEU A 171 18.42 9.74 -14.82
C LEU A 171 19.58 10.52 -14.14
N SER A 172 20.50 11.10 -14.92
CA SER A 172 21.61 11.90 -14.40
C SER A 172 21.18 13.22 -13.74
N ARG A 173 20.06 13.82 -14.19
CA ARG A 173 19.46 14.99 -13.51
C ARG A 173 18.78 14.52 -12.23
N LYS A 174 18.05 13.41 -12.29
CA LYS A 174 17.39 12.81 -11.11
C LYS A 174 18.39 12.48 -10.00
N LEU A 175 19.54 11.90 -10.32
CA LEU A 175 20.58 11.59 -9.34
C LEU A 175 21.21 12.84 -8.72
N ARG A 176 21.47 13.89 -9.51
CA ARG A 176 22.01 15.16 -9.00
C ARG A 176 21.08 15.83 -7.99
N TYR A 177 19.79 15.91 -8.31
CA TYR A 177 18.82 16.51 -7.39
C TYR A 177 18.48 15.62 -6.19
N LEU A 178 18.51 14.29 -6.36
CA LEU A 178 18.41 13.37 -5.24
C LEU A 178 19.57 13.57 -4.27
N ALA A 179 20.80 13.72 -4.77
CA ALA A 179 21.97 13.99 -3.95
C ALA A 179 21.86 15.31 -3.17
N THR A 180 21.13 16.31 -3.68
CA THR A 180 20.91 17.58 -2.94
C THR A 180 19.83 17.50 -1.87
N LEU A 181 18.77 16.69 -2.05
CA LEU A 181 17.62 16.65 -1.13
C LEU A 181 17.62 15.45 -0.17
N ALA A 182 18.27 14.35 -0.52
CA ALA A 182 18.40 13.18 0.35
C ALA A 182 19.11 13.50 1.68
N PRO A 183 20.21 14.28 1.73
CA PRO A 183 20.85 14.64 3.00
C PRO A 183 19.92 15.44 3.90
N LEU A 184 19.10 16.33 3.32
CA LEU A 184 18.14 17.14 4.06
C LEU A 184 17.00 16.28 4.61
N LEU A 185 16.53 15.28 3.87
CA LEU A 185 15.54 14.32 4.36
C LEU A 185 16.08 13.48 5.51
N VAL A 186 17.29 12.94 5.37
CA VAL A 186 17.96 12.16 6.44
C VAL A 186 18.16 13.03 7.68
N LEU A 187 18.58 14.29 7.51
CA LEU A 187 18.71 15.25 8.59
C LEU A 187 17.38 15.49 9.30
N LEU A 188 16.28 15.72 8.56
CA LEU A 188 14.95 15.92 9.16
C LEU A 188 14.44 14.67 9.88
N MET A 189 14.70 13.47 9.36
CA MET A 189 14.36 12.21 10.03
C MET A 189 15.15 12.05 11.34
N TYR A 190 16.45 12.34 11.33
CA TYR A 190 17.29 12.31 12.52
C TYR A 190 16.87 13.36 13.56
N LEU A 191 16.56 14.58 13.11
CA LEU A 191 16.07 15.64 13.99
C LEU A 191 14.70 15.30 14.60
N ALA A 192 13.83 14.59 13.87
CA ALA A 192 12.56 14.11 14.40
C ALA A 192 12.76 13.13 15.55
N SER A 193 13.67 12.15 15.42
CA SER A 193 13.99 11.22 16.50
C SER A 193 14.67 11.91 17.69
N TYR A 194 15.53 12.91 17.43
CA TYR A 194 16.24 13.66 18.47
C TYR A 194 15.42 14.76 19.14
N ALA A 195 14.17 14.96 18.72
CA ALA A 195 13.29 16.03 19.20
C ALA A 195 13.05 16.01 20.72
N HIS A 196 13.08 14.82 21.34
CA HIS A 196 12.89 14.67 22.77
C HIS A 196 14.05 15.23 23.61
N ALA A 197 15.29 15.06 23.12
CA ALA A 197 16.51 15.44 23.84
C ALA A 197 16.79 16.95 23.80
N ALA A 198 16.55 17.60 22.64
CA ALA A 198 16.86 19.01 22.45
C ALA A 198 15.79 19.75 21.61
N PRO A 199 14.59 19.99 22.15
CA PRO A 199 13.46 20.52 21.38
C PRO A 199 13.73 21.92 20.78
N ALA A 200 14.45 22.79 21.48
CA ALA A 200 14.74 24.14 21.01
C ALA A 200 15.65 24.16 19.77
N LEU A 201 16.70 23.33 19.77
CA LEU A 201 17.60 23.18 18.61
C LEU A 201 16.84 22.61 17.40
N VAL A 202 16.03 21.57 17.63
CA VAL A 202 15.24 20.96 16.56
C VAL A 202 14.24 21.94 15.95
N GLN A 203 13.59 22.79 16.76
CA GLN A 203 12.70 23.84 16.26
C GLN A 203 13.43 24.85 15.36
N GLN A 204 14.59 25.34 15.79
CA GLN A 204 15.36 26.32 15.02
C GLN A 204 15.85 25.75 13.68
N VAL A 205 16.42 24.54 13.69
CA VAL A 205 16.94 23.90 12.48
C VAL A 205 15.80 23.54 11.52
N SER A 206 14.67 23.04 12.05
CA SER A 206 13.50 22.71 11.22
C SER A 206 12.86 23.96 10.60
N ALA A 207 12.79 25.08 11.33
CA ALA A 207 12.31 26.35 10.79
C ALA A 207 13.23 26.89 9.69
N ALA A 208 14.54 26.81 9.86
CA ALA A 208 15.51 27.18 8.84
C ALA A 208 15.38 26.29 7.59
N ALA A 209 15.22 24.97 7.76
CA ALA A 209 14.99 24.04 6.67
C ALA A 209 13.68 24.35 5.90
N LEU A 210 12.62 24.72 6.61
CA LEU A 210 11.34 25.11 6.00
C LEU A 210 11.51 26.35 5.12
N LEU A 211 12.20 27.39 5.60
CA LEU A 211 12.47 28.60 4.84
C LEU A 211 13.31 28.32 3.59
N LEU A 212 14.37 27.51 3.73
CA LEU A 212 15.23 27.12 2.62
C LEU A 212 14.43 26.39 1.54
N LEU A 213 13.61 25.40 1.93
CA LEU A 213 12.84 24.63 0.98
C LEU A 213 11.69 25.42 0.35
N LEU A 214 11.10 26.39 1.05
CA LEU A 214 10.14 27.34 0.45
C LEU A 214 10.83 28.22 -0.60
N GLY A 215 12.05 28.68 -0.33
CA GLY A 215 12.88 29.39 -1.31
C GLY A 215 13.19 28.52 -2.53
N TYR A 216 13.52 27.24 -2.32
CA TYR A 216 13.74 26.29 -3.41
C TYR A 216 12.46 26.03 -4.23
N LEU A 217 11.32 25.83 -3.57
CA LEU A 217 10.02 25.68 -4.22
C LEU A 217 9.66 26.90 -5.06
N TRP A 218 9.96 28.11 -4.57
CA TRP A 218 9.73 29.34 -5.33
C TRP A 218 10.46 29.33 -6.69
N LEU A 219 11.68 28.79 -6.73
CA LEU A 219 12.53 28.71 -7.93
C LEU A 219 12.31 27.45 -8.79
N ALA A 220 11.37 26.57 -8.42
CA ALA A 220 11.19 25.26 -9.06
C ALA A 220 10.23 25.26 -10.27
N ASP A 221 9.93 26.42 -10.87
CA ASP A 221 8.97 26.55 -11.98
C ASP A 221 9.39 25.79 -13.25
N SER A 222 10.65 25.90 -13.64
CA SER A 222 11.25 25.16 -14.76
C SER A 222 11.31 23.65 -14.49
N LEU A 223 11.66 23.27 -13.26
CA LEU A 223 11.68 21.86 -12.82
C LEU A 223 10.31 21.21 -12.89
N TYR A 224 9.26 21.96 -12.54
CA TYR A 224 7.88 21.50 -12.61
C TYR A 224 7.45 21.21 -14.05
N LEU A 225 7.76 22.11 -15.00
CA LEU A 225 7.48 21.90 -16.42
C LEU A 225 8.21 20.68 -16.99
N ASP A 226 9.51 20.55 -16.70
CA ASP A 226 10.33 19.41 -17.13
C ASP A 226 9.77 18.08 -16.59
N ALA A 227 9.31 18.06 -15.33
CA ALA A 227 8.73 16.88 -14.70
C ALA A 227 7.41 16.45 -15.37
N VAL A 228 6.54 17.40 -15.72
CA VAL A 228 5.28 17.15 -16.45
C VAL A 228 5.57 16.63 -17.86
N ALA A 229 6.50 17.27 -18.59
CA ALA A 229 6.86 16.89 -19.95
C ALA A 229 7.51 15.49 -20.01
N ALA A 230 8.45 15.21 -19.12
CA ALA A 230 9.15 13.92 -19.04
C ALA A 230 8.19 12.74 -18.78
N GLN A 231 7.14 12.97 -17.99
CA GLN A 231 6.14 11.94 -17.73
C GLN A 231 5.34 11.56 -18.98
N ARG A 232 5.06 12.51 -19.87
CA ARG A 232 4.34 12.27 -21.13
C ARG A 232 5.19 11.45 -22.11
N LEU A 233 6.49 11.77 -22.19
CA LEU A 233 7.45 11.13 -23.10
C LEU A 233 7.86 9.71 -22.67
N ALA A 234 7.82 9.40 -21.37
CA ALA A 234 8.27 8.12 -20.81
C ALA A 234 7.37 6.90 -21.09
N THR A 235 6.29 7.05 -21.86
CA THR A 235 5.39 5.92 -22.22
C THR A 235 5.93 4.98 -23.31
N GLY A 236 7.14 5.24 -23.85
CA GLY A 236 7.58 4.69 -25.12
C GLY A 236 8.86 3.85 -25.19
N THR A 237 9.34 3.17 -24.12
CA THR A 237 10.50 2.26 -24.26
C THR A 237 10.09 0.77 -24.25
N THR A 238 10.09 0.15 -25.43
CA THR A 238 9.81 -1.28 -25.60
C THR A 238 11.06 -2.12 -25.28
N LEU A 239 11.31 -2.39 -24.00
CA LEU A 239 12.28 -3.42 -23.60
C LEU A 239 11.72 -4.80 -24.01
N LYS A 240 12.33 -5.42 -25.02
CA LYS A 240 11.98 -6.76 -25.53
C LYS A 240 12.81 -7.83 -24.79
N TRP A 241 12.33 -8.31 -23.65
CA TRP A 241 12.95 -9.45 -22.95
C TRP A 241 12.40 -10.76 -23.50
N ARG A 242 13.26 -11.60 -24.11
CA ARG A 242 12.88 -12.91 -24.70
C ARG A 242 12.24 -13.88 -23.68
N VAL A 243 12.59 -13.77 -22.40
CA VAL A 243 12.03 -14.60 -21.30
C VAL A 243 10.52 -14.37 -21.10
N MET A 244 9.99 -13.21 -21.50
CA MET A 244 8.56 -12.87 -21.37
C MET A 244 7.67 -13.47 -22.47
N GLU A 245 8.18 -14.37 -23.32
CA GLU A 245 7.38 -15.00 -24.37
C GLU A 245 6.42 -16.09 -23.86
N LEU A 246 6.66 -16.62 -22.65
CA LEU A 246 5.79 -17.57 -21.94
C LEU A 246 5.19 -18.67 -22.84
N ARG A 247 6.02 -19.25 -23.72
CA ARG A 247 5.58 -20.25 -24.72
C ARG A 247 5.00 -21.51 -24.06
N TRP A 248 5.50 -21.86 -22.87
CA TRP A 248 5.02 -22.98 -22.05
C TRP A 248 3.57 -22.77 -21.60
N LEU A 249 3.18 -21.54 -21.28
CA LEU A 249 1.85 -21.21 -20.80
C LEU A 249 0.76 -21.44 -21.87
N ARG A 250 1.15 -21.30 -23.15
CA ARG A 250 0.26 -21.59 -24.29
C ARG A 250 -0.19 -23.04 -24.34
N ARG A 251 0.65 -23.98 -23.87
CA ARG A 251 0.34 -25.41 -23.83
C ARG A 251 -0.65 -25.75 -22.71
N LEU A 252 -0.58 -25.03 -21.58
CA LEU A 252 -1.39 -25.32 -20.40
C LEU A 252 -2.80 -24.71 -20.45
N VAL A 253 -2.92 -23.47 -20.94
CA VAL A 253 -4.18 -22.69 -20.80
C VAL A 253 -4.73 -22.21 -22.14
N GLY A 254 -4.07 -22.57 -23.24
CA GLY A 254 -4.42 -22.17 -24.59
C GLY A 254 -3.88 -20.80 -24.98
N ARG A 255 -3.94 -20.49 -26.30
CA ARG A 255 -3.29 -19.31 -26.88
C ARG A 255 -3.90 -17.98 -26.41
N ARG A 256 -5.22 -17.89 -26.30
CA ARG A 256 -5.93 -16.64 -25.96
C ARG A 256 -5.64 -16.22 -24.52
N VAL A 257 -5.81 -17.13 -23.55
CA VAL A 257 -5.56 -16.86 -22.13
C VAL A 257 -4.08 -16.53 -21.89
N ALA A 258 -3.16 -17.28 -22.51
CA ALA A 258 -1.72 -17.02 -22.37
C ALA A 258 -1.30 -15.66 -22.96
N ALA A 259 -1.95 -15.20 -24.03
CA ALA A 259 -1.68 -13.88 -24.60
C ALA A 259 -2.12 -12.75 -23.66
N VAL A 260 -3.30 -12.87 -23.05
CA VAL A 260 -3.79 -11.92 -22.03
C VAL A 260 -2.86 -11.93 -20.82
N ALA A 261 -2.53 -13.10 -20.25
CA ALA A 261 -1.62 -13.20 -19.11
C ALA A 261 -0.24 -12.59 -19.41
N ARG A 262 0.30 -12.81 -20.62
CA ARG A 262 1.56 -12.20 -21.06
C ARG A 262 1.47 -10.67 -21.13
N LYS A 263 0.37 -10.15 -21.68
CA LYS A 263 0.12 -8.69 -21.71
C LYS A 263 0.16 -8.13 -20.29
N GLU A 264 -0.54 -8.77 -19.35
CA GLU A 264 -0.59 -8.33 -17.96
C GLU A 264 0.79 -8.34 -17.31
N ILE A 265 1.56 -9.43 -17.43
CA ILE A 265 2.91 -9.51 -16.85
C ILE A 265 3.82 -8.44 -17.44
N THR A 266 3.71 -8.17 -18.75
CA THR A 266 4.50 -7.13 -19.42
C THR A 266 4.09 -5.73 -18.99
N SER A 267 2.80 -5.47 -18.80
CA SER A 267 2.31 -4.18 -18.30
C SER A 267 2.72 -3.99 -16.83
N ALA A 268 2.52 -5.01 -15.99
CA ALA A 268 2.82 -4.96 -14.57
C ALA A 268 4.31 -4.70 -14.30
N ILE A 269 5.24 -5.36 -15.01
CA ILE A 269 6.68 -5.11 -14.84
C ILE A 269 7.06 -3.67 -15.24
N ARG A 270 6.32 -3.06 -16.17
CA ARG A 270 6.54 -1.66 -16.58
C ARG A 270 5.92 -0.67 -15.60
N GLU A 271 4.85 -1.08 -14.91
CA GLU A 271 4.15 -0.23 -13.97
C GLU A 271 4.82 -0.23 -12.61
N ARG A 272 5.02 0.98 -12.06
CA ARG A 272 5.69 1.16 -10.77
C ARG A 272 4.92 0.49 -9.61
N ASP A 273 3.61 0.35 -9.74
CA ASP A 273 2.73 -0.09 -8.65
C ASP A 273 2.92 -1.60 -8.33
N PHE A 274 3.20 -2.42 -9.34
CA PHE A 274 3.56 -3.82 -9.12
C PHE A 274 4.97 -3.97 -8.52
N LEU A 275 5.95 -3.20 -9.02
CA LEU A 275 7.30 -3.17 -8.44
C LEU A 275 7.27 -2.77 -6.96
N THR A 276 6.44 -1.80 -6.59
CA THR A 276 6.27 -1.42 -5.18
C THR A 276 5.67 -2.55 -4.34
N ALA A 277 4.73 -3.32 -4.87
CA ALA A 277 4.16 -4.47 -4.17
C ALA A 277 5.17 -5.63 -4.02
N THR A 278 6.06 -5.84 -4.99
CA THR A 278 7.15 -6.83 -4.87
C THR A 278 8.24 -6.38 -3.89
N LEU A 279 8.55 -5.09 -3.86
CA LEU A 279 9.50 -4.52 -2.89
C LEU A 279 8.96 -4.61 -1.47
N SER A 280 7.67 -4.34 -1.25
CA SER A 280 7.08 -4.46 0.09
C SER A 280 7.09 -5.90 0.60
N THR A 281 6.85 -6.90 -0.25
CA THR A 281 6.99 -8.31 0.16
C THR A 281 8.43 -8.71 0.44
N LEU A 282 9.40 -8.17 -0.31
CA LEU A 282 10.82 -8.35 -0.01
C LEU A 282 11.17 -7.75 1.35
N SER A 283 10.66 -6.55 1.65
CA SER A 283 10.84 -5.91 2.96
C SER A 283 10.24 -6.74 4.09
N ILE A 284 9.06 -7.33 3.91
CA ILE A 284 8.44 -8.21 4.90
C ILE A 284 9.38 -9.40 5.21
N SER A 285 9.88 -10.08 4.17
CA SER A 285 10.82 -11.20 4.33
C SER A 285 12.11 -10.78 5.04
N ALA A 286 12.71 -9.65 4.62
CA ALA A 286 13.94 -9.13 5.21
C ALA A 286 13.77 -8.74 6.69
N ILE A 287 12.66 -8.09 7.05
CA ILE A 287 12.33 -7.73 8.44
C ILE A 287 12.19 -8.99 9.29
N LEU A 288 11.53 -10.03 8.75
CA LEU A 288 11.28 -11.28 9.49
C LEU A 288 12.58 -12.04 9.77
N LEU A 289 13.49 -12.11 8.80
CA LEU A 289 14.83 -12.66 8.98
C LEU A 289 15.67 -11.82 9.95
N PHE A 290 15.66 -10.49 9.78
CA PHE A 290 16.38 -9.59 10.67
C PHE A 290 15.92 -9.76 12.12
N TRP A 291 14.60 -9.84 12.34
CA TRP A 291 14.03 -10.06 13.66
C TRP A 291 14.46 -11.40 14.27
N TYR A 292 14.46 -12.46 13.46
CA TYR A 292 14.93 -13.78 13.88
C TYR A 292 16.39 -13.75 14.37
N TYR A 293 17.29 -13.15 13.59
CA TYR A 293 18.71 -13.04 13.97
C TYR A 293 18.95 -12.10 15.16
N GLN A 294 18.14 -11.04 15.30
CA GLN A 294 18.31 -10.05 16.35
C GLN A 294 17.78 -10.52 17.71
N THR A 295 16.63 -11.20 17.73
CA THR A 295 15.90 -11.52 18.97
C THR A 295 15.97 -12.99 19.36
N GLY A 296 16.27 -13.90 18.43
CA GLY A 296 16.28 -15.33 18.69
C GLY A 296 14.90 -15.88 19.10
N ILE A 297 14.85 -17.14 19.54
CA ILE A 297 13.61 -17.72 20.08
C ILE A 297 13.40 -17.12 21.49
N PRO A 298 12.22 -16.55 21.78
CA PRO A 298 11.95 -15.99 23.10
C PRO A 298 12.17 -17.06 24.17
N GLY A 299 12.85 -16.70 25.26
CA GLY A 299 13.12 -17.64 26.37
C GLY A 299 11.92 -17.86 27.30
N GLU A 300 10.94 -16.96 27.25
CA GLU A 300 9.73 -16.96 28.07
C GLU A 300 8.48 -17.04 27.18
N GLU A 301 7.38 -17.54 27.75
CA GLU A 301 6.09 -17.60 27.07
C GLU A 301 5.57 -16.19 26.79
N VAL A 302 5.17 -15.93 25.54
CA VAL A 302 4.59 -14.64 25.16
C VAL A 302 3.07 -14.75 25.32
N GLY A 303 2.59 -14.44 26.53
CA GLY A 303 1.19 -14.72 26.91
C GLY A 303 0.96 -16.22 27.05
N ASP A 304 -0.07 -16.76 26.39
CA ASP A 304 -0.37 -18.21 26.38
C ASP A 304 0.33 -18.96 25.22
N LEU A 305 1.14 -18.29 24.41
CA LEU A 305 1.86 -18.93 23.31
C LEU A 305 3.19 -19.51 23.79
N ALA A 306 3.32 -20.82 23.63
CA ALA A 306 4.58 -21.51 23.84
C ALA A 306 5.67 -20.93 22.90
N PRO A 307 6.93 -20.79 23.38
CA PRO A 307 7.97 -20.05 22.65
C PRO A 307 8.27 -20.58 21.23
N HIS A 308 8.08 -21.88 21.03
CA HIS A 308 8.31 -22.55 19.75
C HIS A 308 7.22 -22.26 18.69
N HIS A 309 6.07 -21.68 19.07
CA HIS A 309 5.00 -21.28 18.14
C HIS A 309 5.07 -19.83 17.69
N TYR A 310 5.95 -19.02 18.29
CA TYR A 310 6.07 -17.60 18.02
C TYR A 310 6.42 -17.30 16.54
N TYR A 311 7.50 -17.88 16.02
CA TYR A 311 7.93 -17.69 14.64
C TYR A 311 6.99 -18.30 13.59
N PRO A 312 6.42 -19.51 13.79
CA PRO A 312 5.34 -20.02 12.95
C PRO A 312 4.14 -19.06 12.86
N GLY A 313 3.74 -18.44 13.98
CA GLY A 313 2.68 -17.43 14.00
C GLY A 313 3.03 -16.16 13.21
N LEU A 314 4.25 -15.65 13.38
CA LEU A 314 4.76 -14.51 12.60
C LEU A 314 4.83 -14.82 11.10
N LEU A 315 5.25 -16.03 10.73
CA LEU A 315 5.30 -16.48 9.34
C LEU A 315 3.88 -16.54 8.73
N ALA A 316 2.89 -17.04 9.48
CA ALA A 316 1.49 -17.05 9.04
C ALA A 316 0.97 -15.63 8.76
N LEU A 317 1.25 -14.68 9.67
CA LEU A 317 0.90 -13.28 9.51
C LEU A 317 1.59 -12.65 8.29
N ALA A 318 2.87 -12.94 8.09
CA ALA A 318 3.64 -12.44 6.97
C ALA A 318 3.15 -12.98 5.62
N LEU A 319 2.78 -14.26 5.56
CA LEU A 319 2.17 -14.87 4.38
C LEU A 319 0.80 -14.26 4.05
N TYR A 320 -0.02 -13.98 5.07
CA TYR A 320 -1.26 -13.22 4.89
C TYR A 320 -0.97 -11.82 4.32
N MET A 321 -0.04 -11.07 4.92
CA MET A 321 0.30 -9.72 4.45
C MET A 321 0.83 -9.73 3.02
N ALA A 322 1.64 -10.74 2.65
CA ALA A 322 2.12 -10.93 1.29
C ALA A 322 0.98 -11.20 0.31
N ALA A 323 0.08 -12.12 0.64
CA ALA A 323 -1.08 -12.44 -0.19
C ALA A 323 -2.04 -11.24 -0.34
N LEU A 324 -2.27 -10.48 0.73
CA LEU A 324 -3.06 -9.25 0.71
C LEU A 324 -2.47 -8.22 -0.26
N LEU A 325 -1.17 -7.93 -0.12
CA LEU A 325 -0.49 -6.90 -0.90
C LEU A 325 -0.37 -7.29 -2.37
N GLN A 326 -0.02 -8.55 -2.68
CA GLN A 326 0.28 -8.97 -4.04
C GLN A 326 -0.92 -9.51 -4.82
N CYS A 327 -1.92 -10.07 -4.12
CA CYS A 327 -3.07 -10.68 -4.78
C CYS A 327 -4.31 -9.80 -4.62
N THR A 328 -4.71 -9.46 -3.39
CA THR A 328 -5.97 -8.75 -3.15
C THR A 328 -5.94 -7.31 -3.68
N LEU A 329 -4.94 -6.53 -3.28
CA LEU A 329 -4.87 -5.10 -3.65
C LEU A 329 -4.53 -4.89 -5.13
N VAL A 330 -3.53 -5.61 -5.64
CA VAL A 330 -3.18 -5.57 -7.08
C VAL A 330 -4.32 -6.15 -7.93
N GLY A 331 -4.95 -7.24 -7.47
CA GLY A 331 -6.15 -7.82 -8.08
C GLY A 331 -7.30 -6.83 -8.20
N ALA A 332 -7.53 -6.03 -7.15
CA ALA A 332 -8.59 -5.04 -7.15
C ALA A 332 -8.32 -3.85 -8.10
N ALA A 333 -7.06 -3.57 -8.42
CA ALA A 333 -6.68 -2.49 -9.34
C ALA A 333 -6.60 -2.92 -10.82
N LEU A 334 -6.49 -4.22 -11.09
CA LEU A 334 -6.14 -4.82 -12.38
C LEU A 334 -7.07 -4.45 -13.56
N LEU A 335 -8.34 -4.16 -13.27
CA LEU A 335 -9.32 -3.72 -14.28
C LEU A 335 -9.39 -2.21 -14.40
N GLY A 336 -9.29 -1.49 -13.28
CA GLY A 336 -9.35 -0.04 -13.29
C GLY A 336 -8.14 0.60 -13.97
N ILE A 337 -6.95 -0.03 -13.91
CA ILE A 337 -5.73 0.39 -14.62
C ILE A 337 -5.96 0.42 -16.15
N GLU A 338 -6.84 -0.43 -16.67
CA GLU A 338 -7.13 -0.45 -18.10
C GLU A 338 -7.99 0.72 -18.57
N GLY A 339 -8.68 1.43 -17.66
CA GLY A 339 -9.37 2.70 -17.87
C GLY A 339 -9.76 3.02 -19.32
N SER A 340 -9.07 4.01 -19.90
CA SER A 340 -9.30 4.49 -21.27
C SER A 340 -8.84 3.54 -22.38
N ARG A 341 -8.14 2.44 -22.08
CA ARG A 341 -7.69 1.40 -23.03
C ARG A 341 -8.62 0.19 -23.08
N LEU A 342 -9.65 0.15 -22.24
CA LEU A 342 -10.67 -0.90 -22.26
C LEU A 342 -11.33 -1.05 -23.63
N TRP A 343 -11.40 0.01 -24.45
CA TRP A 343 -11.96 -0.08 -25.82
C TRP A 343 -11.20 -1.08 -26.70
N VAL A 344 -9.89 -1.25 -26.50
CA VAL A 344 -9.08 -2.22 -27.28
C VAL A 344 -9.49 -3.64 -26.94
N LEU A 345 -9.77 -3.92 -25.67
CA LEU A 345 -10.28 -5.23 -25.25
C LEU A 345 -11.73 -5.45 -25.71
N LYS A 346 -12.54 -4.37 -25.74
CA LYS A 346 -13.91 -4.40 -26.28
C LYS A 346 -13.97 -4.67 -27.79
N GLY A 347 -12.93 -4.27 -28.55
CA GLY A 347 -12.87 -4.48 -29.99
C GLY A 347 -12.32 -5.85 -30.42
N LEU A 348 -11.86 -6.69 -29.48
CA LEU A 348 -11.28 -8.00 -29.77
C LEU A 348 -12.32 -9.11 -29.55
N PRO A 349 -12.34 -10.17 -30.40
CA PRO A 349 -13.27 -11.29 -30.26
C PRO A 349 -12.82 -12.24 -29.12
N VAL A 350 -12.89 -11.77 -27.88
CA VAL A 350 -12.45 -12.51 -26.69
C VAL A 350 -13.53 -12.43 -25.61
N ASP A 351 -14.01 -13.60 -25.16
CA ASP A 351 -15.03 -13.69 -24.11
C ASP A 351 -14.54 -13.16 -22.76
N SER A 352 -15.45 -12.57 -21.98
CA SER A 352 -15.20 -12.03 -20.63
C SER A 352 -14.50 -13.04 -19.72
N HIS A 353 -14.93 -14.31 -19.73
CA HIS A 353 -14.32 -15.38 -18.96
C HIS A 353 -12.87 -15.65 -19.37
N THR A 354 -12.54 -15.57 -20.66
CA THR A 354 -11.18 -15.75 -21.18
C THR A 354 -10.27 -14.59 -20.75
N VAL A 355 -10.80 -13.36 -20.74
CA VAL A 355 -10.08 -12.17 -20.24
C VAL A 355 -9.80 -12.30 -18.74
N MET A 356 -10.81 -12.60 -17.93
CA MET A 356 -10.66 -12.72 -16.47
C MET A 356 -9.72 -13.86 -16.07
N ARG A 357 -9.82 -15.01 -16.75
CA ARG A 357 -8.88 -16.12 -16.54
C ARG A 357 -7.44 -15.73 -16.90
N GLY A 358 -7.25 -14.94 -17.96
CA GLY A 358 -5.95 -14.42 -18.36
C GLY A 358 -5.37 -13.43 -17.35
N LYS A 359 -6.21 -12.49 -16.87
CA LYS A 359 -5.83 -11.52 -15.83
C LYS A 359 -5.50 -12.18 -14.51
N GLY A 360 -6.34 -13.10 -14.05
CA GLY A 360 -6.10 -13.84 -12.82
C GLY A 360 -4.85 -14.70 -12.88
N LEU A 361 -4.56 -15.32 -14.02
CA LEU A 361 -3.33 -16.08 -14.18
C LEU A 361 -2.09 -15.18 -14.23
N GLY A 362 -2.18 -14.03 -14.89
CA GLY A 362 -1.14 -13.00 -14.84
C GLY A 362 -0.83 -12.58 -13.41
N LEU A 363 -1.87 -12.29 -12.61
CA LEU A 363 -1.75 -11.95 -11.19
C LEU A 363 -1.05 -13.05 -10.37
N LEU A 364 -1.46 -14.30 -10.53
CA LEU A 364 -0.85 -15.44 -9.82
C LEU A 364 0.64 -15.60 -10.17
N LEU A 365 0.98 -15.56 -11.46
CA LEU A 365 2.38 -15.68 -11.89
C LEU A 365 3.25 -14.54 -11.38
N LEU A 366 2.68 -13.34 -11.25
CA LEU A 366 3.34 -12.18 -10.70
C LEU A 366 3.51 -12.26 -9.17
N ALA A 367 2.56 -12.84 -8.44
CA ALA A 367 2.64 -12.98 -6.99
C ALA A 367 3.63 -14.07 -6.53
N LEU A 368 3.80 -15.14 -7.32
CA LEU A 368 4.63 -16.30 -6.94
C LEU A 368 6.04 -15.94 -6.39
N PRO A 369 6.86 -15.09 -7.05
CA PRO A 369 8.19 -14.76 -6.54
C PRO A 369 8.14 -14.12 -5.15
N GLY A 370 7.18 -13.24 -4.88
CA GLY A 370 7.09 -12.56 -3.60
C GLY A 370 6.63 -13.47 -2.47
N ILE A 371 5.68 -14.36 -2.75
CA ILE A 371 5.20 -15.34 -1.77
C ILE A 371 6.30 -16.34 -1.43
N VAL A 372 7.04 -16.83 -2.43
CA VAL A 372 8.19 -17.73 -2.21
C VAL A 372 9.27 -17.07 -1.37
N LEU A 373 9.54 -15.77 -1.61
CA LEU A 373 10.48 -14.99 -0.82
C LEU A 373 10.05 -14.79 0.63
N VAL A 374 8.75 -14.80 0.95
CA VAL A 374 8.28 -14.73 2.34
C VAL A 374 8.24 -16.11 2.98
N TRP A 375 7.83 -17.13 2.23
CA TRP A 375 7.65 -18.50 2.71
C TRP A 375 8.97 -19.20 3.05
N LEU A 376 9.93 -19.24 2.12
CA LEU A 376 11.10 -20.14 2.24
C LEU A 376 12.22 -19.68 3.17
N PRO A 377 12.58 -18.38 3.25
CA PRO A 377 13.79 -18.02 3.97
C PRO A 377 13.74 -18.34 5.47
N LEU A 378 12.66 -17.97 6.17
CA LEU A 378 12.59 -18.20 7.61
C LEU A 378 12.66 -19.69 7.98
N PRO A 379 11.86 -20.61 7.39
CA PRO A 379 11.93 -22.03 7.72
C PRO A 379 13.31 -22.67 7.42
N LEU A 380 14.01 -22.18 6.39
CA LEU A 380 15.34 -22.68 6.05
C LEU A 380 16.41 -22.19 7.02
N PHE A 381 16.38 -20.90 7.42
CA PHE A 381 17.35 -20.35 8.36
C PHE A 381 17.09 -20.73 9.81
N ALA A 382 15.82 -20.96 10.17
CA ALA A 382 15.42 -21.38 11.51
C ALA A 382 15.34 -22.90 11.68
N GLU A 383 15.80 -23.68 10.67
CA GLU A 383 15.86 -25.14 10.67
C GLU A 383 14.54 -25.83 11.08
N PHE A 384 13.42 -25.33 10.56
CA PHE A 384 12.11 -25.93 10.85
C PHE A 384 12.03 -27.36 10.29
N PRO A 385 11.28 -28.27 10.96
CA PRO A 385 11.00 -29.59 10.41
C PRO A 385 10.39 -29.48 9.01
N TRP A 386 10.83 -30.34 8.07
CA TRP A 386 10.39 -30.23 6.67
C TRP A 386 8.88 -30.30 6.50
N GLN A 387 8.18 -31.05 7.37
CA GLN A 387 6.71 -31.14 7.39
C GLN A 387 6.06 -29.78 7.68
N VAL A 388 6.63 -29.01 8.63
CA VAL A 388 6.15 -27.67 8.98
C VAL A 388 6.39 -26.71 7.82
N THR A 389 7.56 -26.79 7.18
CA THR A 389 7.90 -25.98 6.01
C THR A 389 6.92 -26.24 4.86
N LEU A 390 6.59 -27.50 4.57
CA LEU A 390 5.62 -27.84 3.55
C LEU A 390 4.20 -27.39 3.89
N PHE A 391 3.78 -27.56 5.14
CA PHE A 391 2.49 -27.09 5.61
C PHE A 391 2.31 -25.58 5.37
N PHE A 392 3.33 -24.77 5.67
CA PHE A 392 3.29 -23.34 5.33
C PHE A 392 3.26 -23.08 3.81
N GLY A 393 3.82 -23.98 3.00
CA GLY A 393 3.70 -23.91 1.54
C GLY A 393 2.26 -24.16 1.06
N GLU A 394 1.58 -25.13 1.65
CA GLU A 394 0.16 -25.41 1.37
C GLU A 394 -0.73 -24.21 1.77
N ILE A 395 -0.49 -23.63 2.95
CA ILE A 395 -1.14 -22.40 3.38
C ILE A 395 -0.84 -21.26 2.42
N ALA A 396 0.42 -21.07 2.03
CA ALA A 396 0.80 -20.01 1.10
C ALA A 396 0.03 -20.14 -0.23
N ILE A 397 -0.10 -21.35 -0.78
CA ILE A 397 -0.90 -21.62 -1.98
C ILE A 397 -2.39 -21.29 -1.74
N ALA A 398 -2.97 -21.77 -0.63
CA ALA A 398 -4.36 -21.53 -0.28
C ALA A 398 -4.68 -20.02 -0.19
N LEU A 399 -3.84 -19.28 0.54
CA LEU A 399 -3.97 -17.83 0.73
C LEU A 399 -3.82 -17.09 -0.59
N THR A 400 -2.85 -17.46 -1.43
CA THR A 400 -2.60 -16.82 -2.72
C THR A 400 -3.78 -16.98 -3.66
N LEU A 401 -4.32 -18.20 -3.78
CA LEU A 401 -5.46 -18.48 -4.66
C LEU A 401 -6.72 -17.77 -4.18
N ALA A 402 -7.04 -17.86 -2.88
CA ALA A 402 -8.22 -17.23 -2.33
C ALA A 402 -8.18 -15.70 -2.44
N ASN A 403 -7.05 -15.09 -2.09
CA ASN A 403 -6.88 -13.63 -2.16
C ASN A 403 -6.82 -13.13 -3.62
N ALA A 404 -6.28 -13.92 -4.56
CA ALA A 404 -6.36 -13.60 -5.99
C ALA A 404 -7.80 -13.64 -6.50
N GLY A 405 -8.58 -14.65 -6.11
CA GLY A 405 -10.00 -14.73 -6.45
C GLY A 405 -10.80 -13.54 -5.91
N LEU A 406 -10.59 -13.20 -4.64
CA LEU A 406 -11.24 -12.07 -3.97
C LEU A 406 -10.84 -10.73 -4.59
N GLY A 407 -9.55 -10.54 -4.89
CA GLY A 407 -9.03 -9.35 -5.56
C GLY A 407 -9.63 -9.17 -6.96
N LEU A 408 -9.67 -10.22 -7.77
CA LEU A 408 -10.27 -10.18 -9.12
C LEU A 408 -11.75 -9.86 -9.09
N TRP A 409 -12.51 -10.50 -8.20
CA TRP A 409 -13.93 -10.23 -8.02
C TRP A 409 -14.15 -8.77 -7.60
N ALA A 410 -13.42 -8.28 -6.61
CA ALA A 410 -13.56 -6.91 -6.13
C ALA A 410 -13.15 -5.88 -7.19
N GLY A 411 -12.10 -6.18 -7.97
CA GLY A 411 -11.65 -5.33 -9.08
C GLY A 411 -12.64 -5.28 -10.23
N ALA A 412 -13.48 -6.31 -10.40
CA ALA A 412 -14.56 -6.30 -11.38
C ALA A 412 -15.84 -5.66 -10.83
N ALA A 413 -16.24 -5.98 -9.60
CA ALA A 413 -17.48 -5.48 -8.99
C ALA A 413 -17.41 -4.00 -8.60
N PHE A 414 -16.22 -3.51 -8.22
CA PHE A 414 -16.00 -2.15 -7.72
C PHE A 414 -14.95 -1.39 -8.52
N ALA A 415 -14.81 -1.70 -9.80
CA ALA A 415 -13.85 -1.06 -10.69
C ALA A 415 -14.00 0.47 -10.66
N SER A 416 -12.92 1.17 -10.27
CA SER A 416 -12.80 2.61 -10.48
C SER A 416 -12.12 2.85 -11.82
N PHE A 417 -12.75 3.60 -12.72
CA PHE A 417 -12.13 4.03 -13.97
C PHE A 417 -11.59 5.45 -13.90
N ASP A 418 -11.53 6.04 -12.70
CA ASP A 418 -10.90 7.34 -12.50
C ASP A 418 -9.38 7.20 -12.66
N GLU A 419 -8.81 7.92 -13.64
CA GLU A 419 -7.36 7.94 -13.89
C GLU A 419 -6.57 8.43 -12.67
N HIS A 420 -7.20 9.22 -11.79
CA HIS A 420 -6.59 9.70 -10.54
C HIS A 420 -6.32 8.58 -9.53
N ASP A 421 -7.18 7.56 -9.49
CA ASP A 421 -7.08 6.45 -8.54
C ASP A 421 -6.22 5.30 -9.08
N ARG A 422 -5.78 5.40 -10.35
CA ARG A 422 -5.08 4.35 -11.11
C ARG A 422 -5.79 3.00 -11.02
N GLY A 423 -7.11 3.02 -11.05
CA GLY A 423 -7.90 1.81 -10.95
C GLY A 423 -8.01 1.19 -9.56
N ASN A 424 -7.32 1.71 -8.55
CA ASN A 424 -7.53 1.24 -7.20
C ASN A 424 -8.98 1.51 -6.78
N PRO A 425 -9.61 0.58 -6.07
CA PRO A 425 -10.95 0.82 -5.56
C PRO A 425 -10.91 1.93 -4.50
N ASP A 426 -12.04 2.59 -4.25
CA ASP A 426 -12.14 3.66 -3.25
C ASP A 426 -11.60 3.19 -1.88
N VAL A 427 -11.06 4.12 -1.08
CA VAL A 427 -10.41 3.86 0.22
C VAL A 427 -11.29 2.98 1.11
N LEU A 428 -12.59 3.27 1.14
CA LEU A 428 -13.56 2.48 1.89
C LEU A 428 -13.61 1.02 1.43
N THR A 429 -13.60 0.79 0.12
CA THR A 429 -13.56 -0.55 -0.47
C THR A 429 -12.25 -1.24 -0.17
N GLN A 430 -11.12 -0.51 -0.21
CA GLN A 430 -9.80 -1.07 0.15
C GLN A 430 -9.77 -1.57 1.59
N PHE A 431 -10.31 -0.80 2.54
CA PHE A 431 -10.40 -1.24 3.93
C PHE A 431 -11.31 -2.46 4.10
N MET A 432 -12.48 -2.46 3.46
CA MET A 432 -13.35 -3.64 3.46
C MET A 432 -12.69 -4.86 2.83
N LEU A 433 -11.91 -4.66 1.76
CA LEU A 433 -11.10 -5.68 1.10
C LEU A 433 -10.03 -6.24 2.03
N ILE A 434 -9.33 -5.39 2.79
CA ILE A 434 -8.35 -5.82 3.78
C ILE A 434 -9.03 -6.65 4.87
N GLY A 435 -10.18 -6.20 5.40
CA GLY A 435 -10.94 -6.95 6.41
C GLY A 435 -11.46 -8.29 5.90
N ALA A 436 -12.03 -8.31 4.68
CA ALA A 436 -12.51 -9.55 4.06
C ALA A 436 -11.36 -10.50 3.73
N SER A 437 -10.22 -9.98 3.27
CA SER A 437 -8.99 -10.75 3.05
C SER A 437 -8.48 -11.36 4.35
N ALA A 438 -8.47 -10.61 5.45
CA ALA A 438 -8.07 -11.11 6.77
C ALA A 438 -8.98 -12.24 7.24
N PHE A 439 -10.30 -12.03 7.16
CA PHE A 439 -11.29 -13.03 7.56
C PHE A 439 -11.17 -14.32 6.72
N MET A 440 -11.09 -14.18 5.39
CA MET A 440 -10.89 -15.33 4.49
C MET A 440 -9.57 -16.06 4.75
N SER A 441 -8.50 -15.32 4.98
CA SER A 441 -7.18 -15.89 5.25
C SER A 441 -7.15 -16.61 6.60
N ALA A 442 -7.79 -16.05 7.62
CA ALA A 442 -7.97 -16.69 8.92
C ALA A 442 -8.78 -17.99 8.81
N LEU A 443 -9.88 -17.97 8.05
CA LEU A 443 -10.72 -19.16 7.83
C LEU A 443 -9.98 -20.27 7.06
N LEU A 444 -9.01 -19.91 6.22
CA LEU A 444 -8.21 -20.88 5.48
C LEU A 444 -6.96 -21.37 6.22
N ALA A 445 -6.43 -20.59 7.16
CA ALA A 445 -5.18 -20.90 7.87
C ALA A 445 -5.40 -21.46 9.28
N LEU A 446 -6.38 -20.94 10.03
CA LEU A 446 -6.60 -21.35 11.43
C LEU A 446 -7.10 -22.79 11.58
N PRO A 447 -8.09 -23.29 10.80
CA PRO A 447 -8.52 -24.68 10.93
C PRO A 447 -7.42 -25.72 10.65
N PRO A 448 -6.65 -25.65 9.54
CA PRO A 448 -5.57 -26.61 9.32
C PRO A 448 -4.44 -26.46 10.35
N ALA A 449 -4.17 -25.24 10.84
CA ALA A 449 -3.21 -25.03 11.91
C ALA A 449 -3.67 -25.65 13.25
N ALA A 450 -4.96 -25.51 13.59
CA ALA A 450 -5.54 -26.14 14.77
C ALA A 450 -5.48 -27.68 14.69
N VAL A 451 -5.74 -28.26 13.52
CA VAL A 451 -5.57 -29.71 13.30
C VAL A 451 -4.11 -30.13 13.47
N MET A 452 -3.16 -29.33 12.98
CA MET A 452 -1.73 -29.62 13.13
C MET A 452 -1.26 -29.52 14.59
N LEU A 453 -1.77 -28.56 15.36
CA LEU A 453 -1.44 -28.36 16.78
C LEU A 453 -2.13 -29.35 17.72
N MET A 454 -3.42 -29.67 17.47
CA MET A 454 -4.17 -30.61 18.31
C MET A 454 -3.65 -32.06 18.23
N TYR A 455 -3.07 -32.43 17.09
CA TYR A 455 -2.62 -33.80 16.85
C TYR A 455 -1.10 -33.97 16.89
N SER A 456 -0.31 -32.95 17.24
CA SER A 456 1.13 -33.10 17.47
C SER A 456 1.41 -33.83 18.78
N LEU A 457 1.36 -35.17 18.75
CA LEU A 457 1.84 -36.04 19.83
C LEU A 457 3.37 -36.25 19.72
N PRO A 458 4.05 -36.61 20.83
CA PRO A 458 5.52 -36.74 20.91
C PRO A 458 6.15 -37.72 19.90
N ASP A 459 5.38 -38.67 19.37
CA ASP A 459 5.90 -39.81 18.58
C ASP A 459 5.96 -39.58 17.05
N GLY A 460 5.90 -38.33 16.58
CA GLY A 460 6.20 -37.97 15.17
C GLY A 460 5.23 -38.49 14.10
N THR A 461 4.21 -39.28 14.46
CA THR A 461 3.33 -40.02 13.53
C THR A 461 2.09 -39.25 13.07
N ARG A 462 1.89 -37.98 13.47
CA ARG A 462 0.62 -37.25 13.24
C ARG A 462 0.71 -35.88 12.54
N TYR A 463 1.87 -35.44 12.07
CA TYR A 463 1.96 -34.27 11.16
C TYR A 463 1.21 -34.48 9.83
N GLY A 464 1.01 -35.74 9.42
CA GLY A 464 0.32 -36.09 8.18
C GLY A 464 -1.12 -35.60 8.10
N LEU A 465 -1.87 -35.58 9.21
CA LEU A 465 -3.25 -35.07 9.21
C LEU A 465 -3.31 -33.55 9.02
N GLY A 466 -2.35 -32.81 9.59
CA GLY A 466 -2.19 -31.37 9.37
C GLY A 466 -1.87 -31.04 7.91
N MET A 467 -0.98 -31.80 7.27
CA MET A 467 -0.67 -31.65 5.84
C MET A 467 -1.85 -32.03 4.94
N VAL A 468 -2.59 -33.10 5.27
CA VAL A 468 -3.81 -33.45 4.53
C VAL A 468 -4.85 -32.32 4.64
N ALA A 469 -5.01 -31.73 5.83
CA ALA A 469 -5.86 -30.57 6.02
C ALA A 469 -5.35 -29.36 5.20
N GLY A 470 -4.06 -29.06 5.24
CA GLY A 470 -3.46 -27.98 4.44
C GLY A 470 -3.70 -28.15 2.95
N ALA A 471 -3.49 -29.35 2.41
CA ALA A 471 -3.77 -29.69 1.01
C ALA A 471 -5.26 -29.55 0.64
N LEU A 472 -6.18 -29.99 1.51
CA LEU A 472 -7.62 -29.80 1.32
C LEU A 472 -7.99 -28.31 1.29
N PHE A 473 -7.40 -27.50 2.17
CA PHE A 473 -7.63 -26.06 2.20
C PHE A 473 -6.98 -25.33 1.01
N ALA A 474 -5.87 -25.84 0.46
CA ALA A 474 -5.33 -25.37 -0.82
C ALA A 474 -6.29 -25.65 -1.99
N LEU A 475 -6.95 -26.81 -2.01
CA LEU A 475 -8.02 -27.12 -2.97
C LEU A 475 -9.24 -26.22 -2.77
N CYS A 476 -9.63 -25.91 -1.53
CA CYS A 476 -10.66 -24.91 -1.24
C CYS A 476 -10.27 -23.53 -1.78
N GLY A 477 -9.00 -23.12 -1.58
CA GLY A 477 -8.44 -21.89 -2.15
C GLY A 477 -8.55 -21.86 -3.68
N TYR A 478 -8.27 -22.97 -4.36
CA TYR A 478 -8.49 -23.09 -5.81
C TYR A 478 -9.98 -22.97 -6.20
N GLY A 479 -10.88 -23.56 -5.41
CA GLY A 479 -12.33 -23.40 -5.57
C GLY A 479 -12.75 -21.94 -5.48
N ILE A 480 -12.28 -21.22 -4.46
CA ILE A 480 -12.51 -19.77 -4.25
C ILE A 480 -11.97 -18.98 -5.44
N TYR A 481 -10.75 -19.27 -5.91
CA TYR A 481 -10.18 -18.63 -7.09
C TYR A 481 -11.08 -18.81 -8.32
N ARG A 482 -11.53 -20.03 -8.59
CA ARG A 482 -12.40 -20.32 -9.74
C ARG A 482 -13.74 -19.61 -9.65
N LEU A 483 -14.34 -19.56 -8.46
CA LEU A 483 -15.56 -18.79 -8.21
C LEU A 483 -15.32 -17.29 -8.41
N GLY A 484 -14.21 -16.77 -7.90
CA GLY A 484 -13.80 -15.37 -8.10
C GLY A 484 -13.60 -14.99 -9.56
N VAL A 485 -12.99 -15.86 -10.38
CA VAL A 485 -12.84 -15.62 -11.83
C VAL A 485 -14.20 -15.61 -12.54
N ARG A 486 -15.12 -16.52 -12.17
CA ARG A 486 -16.47 -16.57 -12.75
C ARG A 486 -17.29 -15.35 -12.37
N SER A 487 -17.35 -15.03 -11.08
CA SER A 487 -18.09 -13.87 -10.59
C SER A 487 -17.50 -12.56 -11.11
N ALA A 488 -16.17 -12.48 -11.26
CA ALA A 488 -15.52 -11.35 -11.92
C ALA A 488 -15.91 -11.25 -13.41
N ALA A 489 -16.05 -12.37 -14.12
CA ALA A 489 -16.50 -12.36 -15.51
C ALA A 489 -17.96 -11.92 -15.65
N ASP A 490 -18.83 -12.32 -14.72
CA ASP A 490 -20.23 -11.89 -14.69
C ASP A 490 -20.35 -10.41 -14.29
N ALA A 491 -19.59 -9.94 -13.30
CA ALA A 491 -19.50 -8.53 -12.97
C ALA A 491 -18.95 -7.71 -14.14
N TYR A 492 -17.93 -8.23 -14.83
CA TYR A 492 -17.40 -7.61 -16.05
C TYR A 492 -18.46 -7.53 -17.16
N ARG A 493 -19.33 -8.54 -17.28
CA ARG A 493 -20.50 -8.48 -18.17
C ARG A 493 -21.47 -7.41 -17.78
N THR A 494 -21.69 -7.11 -16.50
CA THR A 494 -22.60 -5.99 -16.09
C THR A 494 -22.04 -4.60 -16.37
N ILE A 495 -20.72 -4.47 -16.48
CA ILE A 495 -20.04 -3.26 -16.99
C ILE A 495 -20.17 -3.19 -18.53
N TRP A 496 -20.67 -4.26 -19.16
CA TRP A 496 -20.78 -4.45 -20.60
C TRP A 496 -22.22 -4.85 -21.00
N ILE A 497 -22.45 -4.96 -22.30
CA ILE A 497 -23.59 -5.70 -22.84
C ILE A 497 -22.89 -6.70 -23.76
N ASP A 498 -23.02 -8.01 -23.48
CA ASP A 498 -22.57 -9.08 -24.39
C ASP A 498 -23.40 -8.97 -25.70
N SER A 499 -23.08 -8.02 -26.59
CA SER A 499 -23.84 -7.81 -27.82
C SER A 499 -23.39 -8.73 -28.97
N TYR A 500 -22.68 -9.82 -28.67
CA TYR A 500 -22.28 -10.82 -29.66
C TYR A 500 -22.48 -12.24 -29.12
N GLY A 501 -23.67 -12.50 -28.56
CA GLY A 501 -24.02 -13.84 -28.10
C GLY A 501 -25.41 -13.94 -27.49
N ALA A 502 -26.45 -13.63 -28.27
CA ALA A 502 -27.76 -14.27 -28.19
C ALA A 502 -28.10 -14.80 -29.58
#